data_AF-A0A8B6FU42-F1
#
_entry.id   AF-A0A8B6FU42-F1
#
_cell.length_a   1.000
_cell.length_b   1.000
_cell.length_c   1.000
_cell.angle_alpha   90.00
_cell.angle_beta   90.00
_cell.angle_gamma   90.00
#
_symmetry.space_group_name_H-M   'P 1'
#
loop_
_entity.id
_entity.type
_entity.pdbx_description
1 polymer ?
#
loop_
_entity_poly.entity_id
_entity_poly.type
_entity_poly.pdbx_seq_one_letter_code
_entity_poly.pdbx_strand_id
1 'polypeptide(L)'
;MYSVHVAVTEICPIDLSTSGKWKHPNCAEGRHTIVHLFEWKWTDIAAECEGFLGPKGYCGVQISPPNENRIVTSPNRPWWERYQPISYELNTRSGNEYQFDEMVKKCNEFDVRIYVDVVINHMSKAYDEETGTGTFKWDGVISYPGLYSSSDFNGRGECNTENLNIKDYGNKHEVRNCRLDGLADLNQ
;
A
#
# COMPACT_ATOMS: atom_id res chain seq x y z
N MET A 1 -5.06 -18.01 12.71
CA MET A 1 -5.42 -17.43 11.39
C MET A 1 -6.06 -16.09 11.69
N TYR A 2 -5.29 -15.01 11.64
CA TYR A 2 -5.72 -13.70 12.13
C TYR A 2 -6.18 -12.84 10.95
N SER A 3 -7.36 -12.23 11.09
CA SER A 3 -8.01 -11.47 10.03
C SER A 3 -7.44 -10.05 9.98
N VAL A 4 -6.31 -9.87 9.27
CA VAL A 4 -5.99 -8.55 8.72
C VAL A 4 -7.13 -8.24 7.75
N HIS A 5 -7.95 -7.23 8.06
CA HIS A 5 -8.97 -6.76 7.12
C HIS A 5 -8.28 -5.96 6.00
N VAL A 6 -7.51 -6.65 5.16
CA VAL A 6 -7.38 -6.20 3.78
C VAL A 6 -8.78 -6.40 3.18
N ALA A 7 -9.39 -5.35 2.67
CA ALA A 7 -10.69 -5.45 2.01
C ALA A 7 -10.56 -6.19 0.67
N VAL A 8 -10.27 -7.49 0.71
CA VAL A 8 -10.45 -8.45 -0.37
C VAL A 8 -11.07 -9.68 0.29
N THR A 9 -12.41 -9.69 0.38
CA THR A 9 -13.12 -10.82 1.00
C THR A 9 -13.25 -11.97 0.00
N GLU A 10 -12.75 -13.13 0.41
CA GLU A 10 -12.79 -14.42 -0.29
C GLU A 10 -14.16 -14.76 -0.92
N ILE A 11 -14.09 -15.52 -2.02
CA ILE A 11 -15.19 -16.06 -2.79
C ILE A 11 -15.82 -17.23 -2.00
N CYS A 12 -17.00 -17.01 -1.44
CA CYS A 12 -17.92 -18.07 -1.01
C CYS A 12 -19.23 -17.90 -1.80
N PRO A 13 -19.81 -18.96 -2.40
CA PRO A 13 -20.88 -18.80 -3.36
C PRO A 13 -22.26 -18.58 -2.70
N ILE A 14 -22.94 -17.56 -3.25
CA ILE A 14 -24.38 -17.28 -3.30
C ILE A 14 -25.06 -16.88 -1.99
N ASP A 15 -25.19 -15.56 -1.79
CA ASP A 15 -26.46 -14.97 -1.35
C ASP A 15 -26.69 -13.60 -2.03
N LEU A 16 -27.93 -13.37 -2.45
CA LEU A 16 -28.41 -12.32 -3.37
C LEU A 16 -28.67 -10.97 -2.67
N SER A 17 -27.85 -10.56 -1.69
CA SER A 17 -28.08 -9.35 -0.86
C SER A 17 -26.94 -8.30 -0.88
N THR A 18 -26.10 -8.28 -1.91
CA THR A 18 -24.81 -7.53 -1.95
C THR A 18 -24.87 -5.99 -2.05
N SER A 19 -25.95 -5.33 -1.61
CA SER A 19 -25.93 -3.88 -1.40
C SER A 19 -25.34 -3.52 -0.04
N GLY A 20 -24.01 -3.61 0.15
CA GLY A 20 -23.38 -3.11 1.39
C GLY A 20 -21.98 -3.59 1.75
N LYS A 21 -21.53 -4.74 1.22
CA LYS A 21 -20.28 -5.41 1.63
C LYS A 21 -19.03 -4.51 1.56
N TRP A 22 -18.98 -3.61 0.58
CA TRP A 22 -17.82 -2.73 0.33
C TRP A 22 -18.01 -1.29 0.83
N LYS A 23 -19.18 -0.98 1.39
CA LYS A 23 -19.51 0.37 1.91
C LYS A 23 -19.47 0.43 3.43
N HIS A 24 -19.33 -0.72 4.09
CA HIS A 24 -19.31 -0.82 5.54
C HIS A 24 -17.87 -0.61 6.07
N PRO A 25 -17.63 0.39 6.92
CA PRO A 25 -16.28 0.66 7.43
C PRO A 25 -15.83 -0.35 8.51
N ASN A 26 -16.73 -1.21 9.02
CA ASN A 26 -16.43 -2.16 10.09
C ASN A 26 -16.06 -1.51 11.44
N CYS A 27 -16.51 -0.27 11.65
CA CYS A 27 -16.44 0.41 12.94
C CYS A 27 -17.25 -0.34 14.01
N ALA A 28 -16.80 -0.29 15.26
CA ALA A 28 -17.66 -0.62 16.39
C ALA A 28 -18.84 0.38 16.49
N GLU A 29 -19.92 -0.02 17.14
CA GLU A 29 -21.12 0.80 17.28
C GLU A 29 -20.81 2.16 17.92
N GLY A 30 -21.41 3.23 17.39
CA GLY A 30 -21.21 4.60 17.86
C GLY A 30 -19.88 5.24 17.46
N ARG A 31 -19.03 4.57 16.66
CA ARG A 31 -17.76 5.12 16.16
C ARG A 31 -17.82 5.39 14.66
N HIS A 32 -17.45 6.59 14.24
CA HIS A 32 -17.63 7.04 12.84
C HIS A 32 -16.40 7.70 12.20
N THR A 33 -15.40 8.07 13.00
CA THR A 33 -14.25 8.85 12.52
C THR A 33 -13.01 7.97 12.39
N ILE A 34 -12.35 8.03 11.24
CA ILE A 34 -11.01 7.49 11.05
C ILE A 34 -9.97 8.61 11.07
N VAL A 35 -8.74 8.30 11.46
CA VAL A 35 -7.61 9.25 11.46
C VAL A 35 -6.47 8.69 10.62
N HIS A 36 -5.81 9.53 9.83
CA HIS A 36 -4.59 9.16 9.12
C HIS A 36 -3.37 9.51 9.98
N LEU A 37 -2.73 8.50 10.58
CA LEU A 37 -1.48 8.65 11.32
C LEU A 37 -0.29 8.53 10.38
N PHE A 38 -0.12 9.57 9.57
CA PHE A 38 0.85 9.62 8.48
C PHE A 38 2.30 9.47 8.97
N GLU A 39 2.99 8.44 8.47
CA GLU A 39 4.38 8.07 8.78
C GLU A 39 4.67 7.61 10.22
N TRP A 40 3.63 7.31 11.01
CA TRP A 40 3.84 6.82 12.38
C TRP A 40 4.41 5.40 12.38
N LYS A 41 5.18 5.06 13.43
CA LYS A 41 5.67 3.70 13.65
C LYS A 41 4.56 2.82 14.20
N TRP A 42 4.62 1.52 13.92
CA TRP A 42 3.61 0.55 14.36
C TRP A 42 3.44 0.56 15.90
N THR A 43 4.55 0.68 16.64
CA THR A 43 4.54 0.76 18.10
C THR A 43 3.84 2.00 18.63
N ASP A 44 3.98 3.14 17.95
CA ASP A 44 3.37 4.40 18.37
C ASP A 44 1.86 4.37 18.11
N ILE A 45 1.44 3.80 16.97
CA ILE A 45 0.03 3.59 16.65
C ILE A 45 -0.62 2.64 17.67
N ALA A 46 0.06 1.55 18.04
CA ALA A 46 -0.44 0.60 19.04
C ALA A 46 -0.71 1.29 20.39
N ALA A 47 0.22 2.13 20.85
CA ALA A 47 0.07 2.91 22.07
C ALA A 47 -1.04 3.95 21.96
N GLU A 48 -1.17 4.62 20.80
CA GLU A 48 -2.19 5.63 20.53
C GLU A 48 -3.61 5.02 20.50
N CYS A 49 -3.76 3.79 19.99
CA CYS A 49 -5.00 3.04 20.02
C CYS A 49 -5.51 2.79 21.45
N GLU A 50 -4.62 2.39 22.35
CA GLU A 50 -4.92 2.13 23.76
C GLU A 50 -5.13 3.42 24.56
N GLY A 51 -4.19 4.37 24.44
CA GLY A 51 -4.13 5.55 25.29
C GLY A 51 -5.10 6.67 24.89
N PHE A 52 -5.52 6.72 23.62
CA PHE A 52 -6.29 7.85 23.11
C PHE A 52 -7.44 7.44 22.18
N LEU A 53 -7.17 6.79 21.05
CA LEU A 53 -8.16 6.60 19.99
C LEU A 53 -9.33 5.72 20.45
N GLY A 54 -9.04 4.62 21.16
CA GLY A 54 -10.05 3.77 21.77
C GLY A 54 -10.94 4.54 22.75
N PRO A 55 -10.38 5.12 23.83
CA PRO A 55 -11.14 5.92 24.80
C PRO A 55 -11.90 7.11 24.21
N LYS A 56 -11.43 7.69 23.09
CA LYS A 56 -12.08 8.81 22.41
C LYS A 56 -13.07 8.40 21.33
N GLY A 57 -13.30 7.10 21.12
CA GLY A 57 -14.33 6.60 20.22
C GLY A 57 -13.99 6.72 18.72
N TYR A 58 -12.71 6.76 18.37
CA TYR A 58 -12.30 6.68 16.96
C TYR A 58 -12.58 5.28 16.40
N CYS A 59 -13.10 5.25 15.17
CA CYS A 59 -13.38 4.00 14.46
C CYS A 59 -12.11 3.29 14.04
N GLY A 60 -11.09 4.01 13.58
CA GLY A 60 -9.88 3.39 13.10
C GLY A 60 -8.80 4.35 12.61
N VAL A 61 -7.70 3.76 12.15
CA VAL A 61 -6.49 4.43 11.71
C VAL A 61 -6.21 4.04 10.26
N GLN A 62 -6.07 5.02 9.37
CA GLN A 62 -5.37 4.82 8.11
C GLN A 62 -3.87 4.91 8.37
N ILE A 63 -3.13 3.88 7.93
CA ILE A 63 -1.68 3.81 8.06
C ILE A 63 -1.00 4.08 6.72
N SER A 64 0.27 4.50 6.75
CA SER A 64 1.11 4.57 5.55
C SER A 64 1.42 3.17 4.98
N PRO A 65 1.80 3.05 3.69
CA PRO A 65 2.00 1.75 3.04
C PRO A 65 2.93 0.82 3.83
N PRO A 66 2.48 -0.38 4.25
CA PRO A 66 3.24 -1.23 5.15
C PRO A 66 4.17 -2.21 4.42
N ASN A 67 4.08 -2.29 3.09
CA ASN A 67 4.94 -3.14 2.28
C ASN A 67 6.31 -2.49 2.02
N GLU A 68 7.32 -3.32 1.78
CA GLU A 68 8.67 -2.88 1.47
C GLU A 68 8.69 -1.91 0.29
N ASN A 69 9.42 -0.82 0.48
CA ASN A 69 9.48 0.28 -0.45
C ASN A 69 10.93 0.70 -0.71
N ARG A 70 11.13 1.42 -1.80
CA ARG A 70 12.41 2.01 -2.16
C ARG A 70 12.90 2.93 -1.04
N ILE A 71 14.19 2.86 -0.68
CA ILE A 71 14.84 3.90 0.11
C ILE A 71 15.37 4.97 -0.83
N VAL A 72 15.09 6.23 -0.53
CA VAL A 72 15.60 7.37 -1.31
C VAL A 72 16.53 8.18 -0.41
N THR A 73 17.77 8.41 -0.86
CA THR A 73 18.78 9.16 -0.09
C THR A 73 19.00 10.59 -0.60
N SER A 74 18.52 10.92 -1.80
CA SER A 74 18.53 12.28 -2.34
C SER A 74 17.17 12.63 -2.98
N PRO A 75 16.33 13.46 -2.32
CA PRO A 75 16.49 13.97 -0.96
C PRO A 75 16.50 12.83 0.09
N ASN A 76 16.99 13.09 1.30
CA ASN A 76 17.10 12.04 2.32
C ASN A 76 15.72 11.64 2.90
N ARG A 77 15.32 10.39 2.66
CA ARG A 77 14.13 9.73 3.22
C ARG A 77 12.81 10.50 3.06
N PRO A 78 12.45 10.97 1.85
CA PRO A 78 11.18 11.66 1.62
C PRO A 78 9.98 10.77 1.95
N TRP A 79 8.84 11.38 2.24
CA TRP A 79 7.61 10.64 2.54
C TRP A 79 7.14 9.78 1.34
N TRP A 80 7.30 10.29 0.13
CA TRP A 80 6.83 9.65 -1.10
C TRP A 80 7.61 8.38 -1.50
N GLU A 81 8.73 8.06 -0.82
CA GLU A 81 9.46 6.82 -1.08
C GLU A 81 8.60 5.57 -0.79
N ARG A 82 7.60 5.67 0.10
CA ARG A 82 6.68 4.57 0.45
C ARG A 82 5.67 4.22 -0.65
N TYR A 83 5.51 5.09 -1.63
CA TYR A 83 4.68 4.84 -2.81
C TYR A 83 5.52 4.31 -3.98
N GLN A 84 6.68 3.72 -3.68
CA GLN A 84 7.52 3.01 -4.64
C GLN A 84 7.79 1.59 -4.10
N PRO A 85 6.82 0.66 -4.22
CA PRO A 85 6.97 -0.71 -3.77
C PRO A 85 8.18 -1.41 -4.39
N ILE A 86 8.85 -2.23 -3.59
CA ILE A 86 9.91 -3.16 -4.02
C ILE A 86 9.44 -4.60 -3.86
N SER A 87 8.76 -4.90 -2.75
CA SER A 87 8.10 -6.18 -2.52
C SER A 87 6.83 -5.99 -1.69
N TYR A 88 6.18 -7.11 -1.37
CA TYR A 88 5.02 -7.15 -0.47
C TYR A 88 5.37 -7.59 0.95
N GLU A 89 6.66 -7.67 1.28
CA GLU A 89 7.10 -7.94 2.65
C GLU A 89 6.71 -6.80 3.58
N LEU A 90 6.28 -7.11 4.81
CA LEU A 90 5.87 -6.11 5.80
C LEU A 90 7.07 -5.58 6.57
N ASN A 91 7.99 -4.88 5.89
CA ASN A 91 9.20 -4.35 6.49
C ASN A 91 9.50 -2.94 5.95
N THR A 92 9.29 -1.93 6.79
CA THR A 92 9.38 -0.51 6.40
C THR A 92 10.01 0.34 7.50
N ARG A 93 10.15 1.64 7.25
CA ARG A 93 10.56 2.60 8.30
C ARG A 93 9.61 2.69 9.50
N SER A 94 8.35 2.23 9.37
CA SER A 94 7.41 2.16 10.49
C SER A 94 7.65 0.95 11.41
N GLY A 95 8.32 -0.08 10.91
CA GLY A 95 8.60 -1.33 11.63
C GLY A 95 8.49 -2.58 10.77
N ASN A 96 8.74 -3.73 11.38
CA ASN A 96 8.68 -5.05 10.76
C ASN A 96 7.31 -5.74 10.92
N GLU A 97 7.16 -6.93 10.35
CA GLU A 97 5.92 -7.71 10.32
C GLU A 97 5.39 -8.02 11.71
N TYR A 98 6.28 -8.38 12.64
CA TYR A 98 5.91 -8.65 14.02
C TYR A 98 5.30 -7.41 14.69
N GLN A 99 5.93 -6.25 14.53
CA GLN A 99 5.43 -4.99 15.08
C GLN A 99 4.11 -4.57 14.44
N PHE A 100 3.93 -4.84 13.14
CA PHE A 100 2.68 -4.61 12.43
C PHE A 100 1.55 -5.48 12.99
N ASP A 101 1.80 -6.78 13.17
CA ASP A 101 0.85 -7.74 13.74
C ASP A 101 0.43 -7.34 15.17
N GLU A 102 1.40 -6.97 16.01
CA GLU A 102 1.12 -6.50 17.37
C GLU A 102 0.30 -5.21 17.39
N MET A 103 0.59 -4.25 16.50
CA MET A 103 -0.23 -3.04 16.35
C MET A 103 -1.67 -3.38 15.95
N VAL A 104 -1.87 -4.26 14.97
CA VAL A 104 -3.20 -4.67 14.52
C VAL A 104 -3.98 -5.35 15.66
N LYS A 105 -3.35 -6.25 16.42
CA LYS A 105 -3.98 -6.90 17.58
C LYS A 105 -4.38 -5.87 18.63
N LYS A 106 -3.42 -5.05 19.07
CA LYS A 106 -3.62 -4.06 20.12
C LYS A 106 -4.72 -3.08 19.73
N CYS A 107 -4.72 -2.54 18.51
CA CYS A 107 -5.77 -1.62 18.09
C CYS A 107 -7.16 -2.28 18.05
N ASN A 108 -7.25 -3.53 17.59
CA ASN A 108 -8.52 -4.27 17.61
C ASN A 108 -9.04 -4.55 19.03
N GLU A 109 -8.18 -4.76 20.02
CA GLU A 109 -8.57 -4.90 21.45
C GLU A 109 -9.29 -3.66 21.99
N PHE A 110 -9.00 -2.48 21.43
CA PHE A 110 -9.62 -1.20 21.81
C PHE A 110 -10.68 -0.71 20.82
N ASP A 111 -11.20 -1.63 19.98
CA ASP A 111 -12.19 -1.36 18.93
C ASP A 111 -11.76 -0.30 17.90
N VAL A 112 -10.46 -0.20 17.66
CA VAL A 112 -9.86 0.69 16.65
C VAL A 112 -9.41 -0.16 15.46
N ARG A 113 -10.04 0.03 14.29
CA ARG A 113 -9.71 -0.70 13.06
C ARG A 113 -8.46 -0.15 12.39
N ILE A 114 -7.74 -1.00 11.67
CA ILE A 114 -6.60 -0.59 10.83
C ILE A 114 -7.02 -0.63 9.37
N TYR A 115 -6.82 0.48 8.66
CA TYR A 115 -7.02 0.62 7.22
C TYR A 115 -5.66 0.80 6.56
N VAL A 116 -5.29 -0.18 5.75
CA VAL A 116 -4.00 -0.19 5.06
C VAL A 116 -4.07 0.70 3.82
N ASP A 117 -3.07 1.56 3.64
CA ASP A 117 -2.82 2.19 2.34
C ASP A 117 -2.14 1.17 1.41
N VAL A 118 -2.87 0.77 0.36
CA VAL A 118 -2.50 -0.33 -0.53
C VAL A 118 -2.00 0.23 -1.87
N VAL A 119 -0.69 0.12 -2.10
CA VAL A 119 -0.04 0.55 -3.34
C VAL A 119 0.12 -0.64 -4.28
N ILE A 120 -0.84 -0.83 -5.18
CA ILE A 120 -0.92 -1.99 -6.08
C ILE A 120 -0.92 -1.63 -7.57
N ASN A 121 -1.03 -0.35 -7.92
CA ASN A 121 -1.04 0.09 -9.32
C ASN A 121 0.33 -0.08 -9.98
N HIS A 122 1.40 0.19 -9.24
CA HIS A 122 2.74 0.27 -9.78
C HIS A 122 3.76 -0.22 -8.76
N MET A 123 4.95 -0.49 -9.25
CA MET A 123 6.15 -0.70 -8.44
C MET A 123 7.07 0.54 -8.52
N SER A 124 8.24 0.49 -7.88
CA SER A 124 9.20 1.59 -7.87
C SER A 124 9.58 2.13 -9.26
N LYS A 125 10.12 3.35 -9.32
CA LYS A 125 10.80 3.79 -10.54
C LYS A 125 12.00 2.90 -10.80
N ALA A 126 12.28 2.66 -12.08
CA ALA A 126 13.57 2.20 -12.57
C ALA A 126 14.69 3.15 -12.11
N TYR A 127 15.76 2.64 -11.49
CA TYR A 127 16.95 3.42 -11.18
C TYR A 127 18.20 2.54 -11.23
N ASP A 128 19.33 3.12 -11.63
CA ASP A 128 20.65 2.52 -11.45
C ASP A 128 20.95 2.40 -9.93
N GLU A 129 21.73 1.40 -9.53
CA GLU A 129 21.88 0.87 -8.16
C GLU A 129 22.07 1.86 -6.99
N GLU A 130 21.92 1.26 -5.79
CA GLU A 130 22.28 1.71 -4.43
C GLU A 130 21.18 2.38 -3.62
N THR A 131 20.58 1.65 -2.65
CA THR A 131 20.25 2.18 -1.30
C THR A 131 19.61 1.20 -0.28
N GLY A 132 19.31 -0.06 -0.61
CA GLY A 132 18.72 -1.05 0.33
C GLY A 132 17.31 -0.66 0.77
N THR A 133 16.51 -1.41 1.53
CA THR A 133 16.33 -2.86 1.69
C THR A 133 15.66 -3.44 0.43
N GLY A 134 16.11 -4.62 -0.02
CA GLY A 134 15.67 -5.25 -1.27
C GLY A 134 16.68 -5.08 -2.41
N THR A 135 17.21 -6.19 -2.93
CA THR A 135 18.16 -6.18 -4.05
C THR A 135 17.42 -6.03 -5.38
N PHE A 136 17.46 -4.83 -5.96
CA PHE A 136 17.13 -4.58 -7.36
C PHE A 136 18.42 -4.63 -8.19
N LYS A 137 18.41 -5.34 -9.31
CA LYS A 137 19.47 -5.25 -10.33
C LYS A 137 18.85 -4.72 -11.60
N TRP A 138 19.33 -3.56 -12.02
CA TRP A 138 18.98 -2.97 -13.31
C TRP A 138 19.82 -3.62 -14.42
N ASP A 139 19.18 -4.27 -15.38
CA ASP A 139 19.78 -4.73 -16.64
C ASP A 139 19.08 -4.09 -17.87
N GLY A 140 18.36 -2.99 -17.66
CA GLY A 140 17.50 -2.36 -18.68
C GLY A 140 16.14 -3.06 -18.85
N VAL A 141 15.87 -4.11 -18.08
CA VAL A 141 14.61 -4.84 -17.97
C VAL A 141 14.04 -4.58 -16.58
N ILE A 142 12.79 -4.12 -16.48
CA ILE A 142 12.15 -3.92 -15.18
C ILE A 142 11.82 -5.30 -14.61
N SER A 143 12.41 -5.66 -13.47
CA SER A 143 12.14 -6.92 -12.80
C SER A 143 12.17 -6.76 -11.28
N TYR A 144 11.31 -7.51 -10.59
CA TYR A 144 11.21 -7.61 -9.14
C TYR A 144 11.35 -9.10 -8.79
N PRO A 145 12.60 -9.59 -8.61
CA PRO A 145 12.88 -11.02 -8.50
C PRO A 145 12.00 -11.73 -7.47
N GLY A 146 11.38 -12.84 -7.88
CA GLY A 146 10.47 -13.62 -7.04
C GLY A 146 9.03 -13.09 -6.98
N LEU A 147 8.75 -11.89 -7.51
CA LEU A 147 7.41 -11.30 -7.59
C LEU A 147 6.98 -11.08 -9.05
N TYR A 148 7.72 -10.25 -9.79
CA TYR A 148 7.34 -9.80 -11.13
C TYR A 148 8.53 -9.79 -12.10
N SER A 149 8.22 -10.08 -13.34
CA SER A 149 9.08 -9.98 -14.52
C SER A 149 8.61 -8.85 -15.42
N SER A 150 9.38 -8.51 -16.46
CA SER A 150 8.97 -7.42 -17.37
C SER A 150 7.66 -7.66 -18.13
N SER A 151 7.21 -8.90 -18.29
CA SER A 151 5.89 -9.18 -18.90
C SER A 151 4.71 -8.81 -18.01
N ASP A 152 4.95 -8.60 -16.71
CA ASP A 152 3.92 -8.25 -15.74
C ASP A 152 3.69 -6.73 -15.66
N PHE A 153 4.34 -5.95 -16.53
CA PHE A 153 4.23 -4.50 -16.59
C PHE A 153 3.68 -4.04 -17.95
N ASN A 154 2.92 -2.95 -17.93
CA ASN A 154 2.48 -2.27 -19.14
C ASN A 154 3.69 -1.72 -19.91
N GLY A 155 3.82 -2.17 -21.15
CA GLY A 155 4.91 -1.84 -22.05
C GLY A 155 4.44 -1.01 -23.23
N ARG A 156 5.15 -1.11 -24.36
CA ARG A 156 4.76 -0.44 -25.62
C ARG A 156 3.47 -0.99 -26.24
N GLY A 157 3.02 -2.18 -25.83
CA GLY A 157 1.75 -2.75 -26.29
C GLY A 157 0.54 -2.05 -25.67
N GLU A 158 0.68 -1.65 -24.42
CA GLU A 158 -0.40 -1.10 -23.58
C GLU A 158 -0.31 0.42 -23.44
N CYS A 159 0.89 1.00 -23.59
CA CYS A 159 1.11 2.44 -23.55
C CYS A 159 1.75 2.96 -24.85
N ASN A 160 1.02 3.80 -25.57
CA ASN A 160 1.45 4.35 -26.87
C ASN A 160 2.21 5.68 -26.75
N THR A 161 2.47 6.18 -25.54
CA THR A 161 3.24 7.41 -25.37
C THR A 161 4.73 7.13 -25.59
N GLU A 162 5.42 8.13 -26.15
CA GLU A 162 6.82 8.01 -26.55
C GLU A 162 7.76 7.48 -25.45
N ASN A 163 7.54 7.93 -24.22
CA ASN A 163 8.34 7.61 -23.03
C ASN A 163 7.59 6.74 -22.01
N LEU A 164 6.49 6.09 -22.43
CA LEU A 164 5.62 5.26 -21.58
C LEU A 164 4.95 5.97 -20.40
N ASN A 165 5.06 7.29 -20.29
CA ASN A 165 4.45 8.07 -19.21
C ASN A 165 3.09 8.63 -19.59
N ILE A 166 2.28 8.91 -18.58
CA ILE A 166 1.10 9.76 -18.73
C ILE A 166 1.54 11.20 -19.06
N LYS A 167 0.88 11.78 -20.05
CA LYS A 167 1.02 13.09 -20.70
C LYS A 167 -0.34 13.77 -20.82
N ASP A 168 -1.40 13.04 -21.22
CA ASP A 168 -2.77 13.53 -21.35
C ASP A 168 -3.73 12.87 -20.33
N TYR A 169 -4.09 13.61 -19.28
CA TYR A 169 -5.06 13.15 -18.27
C TYR A 169 -6.51 13.08 -18.79
N GLY A 170 -6.81 13.66 -19.96
CA GLY A 170 -8.09 13.46 -20.67
C GLY A 170 -8.17 12.11 -21.38
N ASN A 171 -7.03 11.45 -21.62
CA ASN A 171 -6.96 10.14 -22.25
C ASN A 171 -7.04 9.02 -21.21
N LYS A 172 -8.24 8.43 -21.05
CA LYS A 172 -8.47 7.35 -20.08
C LYS A 172 -7.60 6.10 -20.28
N HIS A 173 -7.15 5.83 -21.51
CA HIS A 173 -6.31 4.67 -21.80
C HIS A 173 -4.90 4.91 -21.25
N GLU A 174 -4.38 6.10 -21.48
CA GLU A 174 -3.08 6.53 -20.98
C GLU A 174 -3.06 6.60 -19.46
N VAL A 175 -4.08 7.19 -18.84
CA VAL A 175 -4.23 7.27 -17.38
C VAL A 175 -4.21 5.90 -16.68
N ARG A 176 -4.57 4.82 -17.38
CA ARG A 176 -4.67 3.47 -16.80
C ARG A 176 -3.54 2.54 -17.17
N ASN A 177 -2.88 2.78 -18.31
CA ASN A 177 -1.92 1.83 -18.87
C ASN A 177 -0.51 2.42 -19.03
N CYS A 178 -0.34 3.73 -18.77
CA CYS A 178 0.96 4.38 -18.83
C CYS A 178 1.47 4.71 -17.44
N ARG A 179 2.78 4.87 -17.33
CA ARG A 179 3.49 5.13 -16.08
C ARG A 179 3.13 6.50 -15.52
N LEU A 180 2.72 6.51 -14.25
CA LEU A 180 2.61 7.73 -13.47
C LEU A 180 4.01 8.18 -13.04
N ASP A 181 4.54 9.23 -13.65
CA ASP A 181 5.85 9.81 -13.29
C ASP A 181 7.00 8.77 -13.26
N GLY A 182 7.00 7.83 -14.21
CA GLY A 182 8.03 6.81 -14.39
C GLY A 182 7.93 5.62 -13.45
N LEU A 183 6.88 5.54 -12.61
CA LEU A 183 6.59 4.37 -11.78
C LEU A 183 6.24 3.17 -12.67
N ALA A 184 6.79 2.00 -12.37
CA ALA A 184 6.61 0.81 -13.19
C ALA A 184 5.16 0.31 -13.09
N ASP A 185 4.35 0.57 -14.11
CA ASP A 185 2.91 0.31 -14.12
C ASP A 185 2.60 -1.17 -14.35
N LEU A 186 1.92 -1.81 -13.40
CA LEU A 186 1.60 -3.25 -13.44
C LEU A 186 0.49 -3.53 -14.47
N ASN A 187 0.59 -4.65 -15.17
CA ASN A 187 -0.44 -5.11 -16.10
C ASN A 187 -1.53 -5.88 -15.34
N GLN A 188 -2.64 -5.20 -15.03
CA GLN A 188 -3.74 -5.68 -14.17
C GLN A 188 -4.95 -6.22 -14.94
#